data_AF-A0A520DXA3-F1
#
_entry.id   AF-A0A520DXA3-F1
#
_cell.length_a   1.000
_cell.length_b   1.000
_cell.length_c   1.000
_cell.angle_alpha   90.00
_cell.angle_beta   90.00
_cell.angle_gamma   90.00
#
_symmetry.space_group_name_H-M   'P 1'
#
loop_
_entity.id
_entity.type
_entity.pdbx_description
1 polymer ?
#
loop_
_entity_poly.entity_id
_entity_poly.type
_entity_poly.pdbx_seq_one_letter_code
_entity_poly.pdbx_strand_id
1 'polypeptide(L)'
;MYKVGITGGIGSGKTTVCKVFEVLGIPIFYADTEAKNMMVEDELLIEAIKSTFGEESYFEDGKLNNKHIASIVFNNEAELAKLNALVHPAVFR
;
A
#
# COMPACT_ATOMS: atom_id res chain seq x y z
N MET A 1 0.00 -18.12 -16.79
CA MET A 1 0.70 -16.82 -16.68
C MET A 1 1.75 -16.93 -15.58
N TYR A 2 3.00 -16.61 -15.86
CA TYR A 2 4.06 -16.61 -14.84
C TYR A 2 4.00 -15.29 -14.05
N LYS A 3 4.18 -15.37 -12.73
CA LYS A 3 4.30 -14.20 -11.84
C LYS A 3 5.76 -14.11 -11.39
N VAL A 4 6.40 -12.97 -11.64
CA VAL A 4 7.80 -12.72 -11.26
C VAL A 4 7.84 -11.48 -10.37
N GLY A 5 8.37 -11.62 -9.16
CA GLY A 5 8.53 -10.52 -8.22
C GLY A 5 9.88 -9.82 -8.42
N ILE A 6 9.85 -8.50 -8.66
CA ILE A 6 11.05 -7.66 -8.70
C ILE A 6 11.21 -7.01 -7.32
N THR A 7 12.28 -7.35 -6.61
CA THR A 7 12.59 -6.83 -5.27
C THR A 7 14.00 -6.26 -5.21
N GLY A 8 14.32 -5.53 -4.13
CA GLY A 8 15.58 -4.82 -3.95
C GLY A 8 15.44 -3.61 -3.02
N GLY A 9 16.55 -3.15 -2.45
CA GLY A 9 16.57 -2.01 -1.52
C GLY A 9 16.16 -0.67 -2.15
N ILE A 10 16.02 0.37 -1.33
CA ILE A 10 15.79 1.75 -1.81
C ILE A 10 16.98 2.16 -2.70
N GLY A 11 16.71 2.79 -3.85
CA GLY A 11 17.76 3.24 -4.78
C GLY A 11 18.39 2.15 -5.67
N SER A 12 17.98 0.89 -5.57
CA SER A 12 18.54 -0.22 -6.37
C SER A 12 18.14 -0.24 -7.85
N GLY A 13 17.34 0.73 -8.32
CA GLY A 13 16.95 0.81 -9.73
C GLY A 13 15.80 -0.11 -10.16
N LYS A 14 15.04 -0.69 -9.23
CA LYS A 14 13.84 -1.54 -9.52
C LYS A 14 12.91 -0.90 -10.56
N THR A 15 12.56 0.37 -10.36
CA THR A 15 11.67 1.12 -11.27
C THR A 15 12.26 1.21 -12.68
N THR A 16 13.59 1.34 -12.81
CA THR A 16 14.26 1.34 -14.12
C THR A 16 14.14 -0.02 -14.80
N VAL A 17 14.35 -1.10 -14.05
CA VAL A 17 14.20 -2.47 -14.58
C VAL A 17 12.75 -2.74 -15.00
N CYS A 18 11.77 -2.35 -14.19
CA CYS A 18 10.35 -2.45 -14.53
C CYS A 18 10.04 -1.75 -15.86
N LYS A 19 10.55 -0.52 -16.07
CA LYS A 19 10.37 0.21 -17.33
C LYS A 19 10.93 -0.52 -18.55
N VAL A 20 12.05 -1.23 -18.39
CA VAL A 20 12.60 -2.06 -19.48
C VAL A 20 11.62 -3.19 -19.84
N PHE A 21 11.03 -3.86 -18.85
CA PHE A 21 10.01 -4.87 -19.09
C PHE A 21 8.75 -4.31 -19.77
N GLU A 22 8.31 -3.11 -19.39
CA GLU A 22 7.18 -2.43 -20.05
C GLU A 22 7.46 -2.18 -21.54
N VAL A 23 8.66 -1.72 -21.89
CA VAL A 23 9.08 -1.53 -23.30
C VAL A 23 9.08 -2.84 -24.08
N LEU A 24 9.34 -3.97 -23.42
CA LEU A 24 9.27 -5.31 -24.03
C LEU A 24 7.83 -5.85 -24.13
N GLY A 25 6.81 -5.06 -23.77
CA GLY A 25 5.41 -5.45 -23.81
C GLY A 25 4.98 -6.35 -22.64
N ILE A 26 5.78 -6.44 -21.58
CA ILE A 26 5.44 -7.21 -20.39
C ILE A 26 4.68 -6.30 -19.42
N PRO A 27 3.44 -6.66 -19.01
CA PRO A 27 2.69 -5.86 -18.05
C PRO A 27 3.37 -5.88 -16.69
N ILE A 28 3.48 -4.70 -16.07
CA ILE A 28 4.05 -4.53 -14.74
C ILE A 28 2.96 -4.13 -13.75
N PHE A 29 3.00 -4.77 -12.58
CA PHE A 29 2.17 -4.43 -11.43
C PHE A 29 3.05 -3.77 -10.37
N TYR A 30 2.81 -2.48 -10.11
CA TYR A 30 3.57 -1.71 -9.13
C TYR A 30 2.88 -1.76 -7.76
N ALA A 31 3.25 -2.76 -6.95
CA ALA A 31 2.61 -3.01 -5.65
C ALA A 31 2.57 -1.78 -4.71
N ASP A 32 3.62 -0.95 -4.67
CA ASP A 32 3.67 0.26 -3.83
C ASP A 32 2.65 1.33 -4.27
N THR A 33 2.40 1.44 -5.57
CA THR A 33 1.43 2.39 -6.13
C THR A 33 0.02 1.89 -5.85
N GLU A 34 -0.23 0.62 -6.14
CA GLU A 34 -1.54 0.00 -5.94
C GLU A 34 -1.93 -0.01 -4.45
N ALA A 35 -0.98 -0.25 -3.54
CA ALA A 35 -1.22 -0.13 -2.10
C ALA A 35 -1.71 1.26 -1.69
N LYS A 36 -1.16 2.32 -2.28
CA LYS A 36 -1.59 3.70 -1.99
C LYS A 36 -2.96 4.01 -2.58
N ASN A 37 -3.25 3.49 -3.77
CA ASN A 37 -4.56 3.67 -4.41
C ASN A 37 -5.65 2.96 -3.62
N MET A 38 -5.44 1.70 -3.25
CA MET A 38 -6.40 0.91 -2.46
C MET A 38 -6.74 1.57 -1.12
N MET A 39 -5.77 2.22 -0.46
CA MET A 39 -6.01 2.95 0.79
C MET A 39 -6.99 4.12 0.66
N VAL A 40 -7.31 4.58 -0.56
CA VAL A 40 -8.17 5.75 -0.81
C VAL A 40 -9.37 5.41 -1.70
N GLU A 41 -9.29 4.34 -2.49
CA GLU A 41 -10.36 3.92 -3.40
C GLU A 41 -11.19 2.74 -2.88
N ASP A 42 -10.62 1.88 -2.02
CA ASP A 42 -11.34 0.72 -1.47
C ASP A 42 -12.10 1.12 -0.20
N GLU A 43 -13.42 1.31 -0.33
CA GLU A 43 -14.31 1.69 0.77
C GLU A 43 -14.26 0.69 1.94
N LEU A 44 -14.08 -0.61 1.67
CA LEU A 44 -13.99 -1.63 2.73
C LEU A 44 -12.69 -1.49 3.51
N LEU A 45 -11.57 -1.19 2.82
CA LEU A 45 -10.29 -0.93 3.46
C LEU A 45 -10.36 0.37 4.29
N ILE A 46 -10.97 1.42 3.75
CA ILE A 46 -11.15 2.69 4.45
C ILE A 46 -11.96 2.51 5.73
N GLU A 47 -13.11 1.83 5.66
CA GLU A 47 -13.93 1.52 6.83
C GLU A 47 -13.18 0.67 7.86
N ALA A 48 -12.44 -0.35 7.41
CA ALA A 48 -11.66 -1.19 8.30
C ALA A 48 -10.54 -0.40 9.02
N ILE A 49 -9.86 0.50 8.30
CA ILE A 49 -8.83 1.37 8.86
C ILE A 49 -9.45 2.36 9.84
N LYS A 50 -10.57 3.01 9.50
CA LYS A 50 -11.30 3.91 10.41
C LYS A 50 -11.78 3.19 11.67
N SER A 51 -12.30 1.96 11.54
CA SER A 51 -12.75 1.17 12.69
C SER A 51 -11.60 0.73 13.59
N THR A 52 -10.40 0.54 13.06
CA THR A 52 -9.23 0.05 13.81
C THR A 52 -8.43 1.19 14.43
N PHE A 53 -8.20 2.27 13.68
CA PHE A 53 -7.29 3.37 14.01
C PHE A 53 -8.00 4.70 14.29
N GLY A 54 -9.33 4.72 14.18
CA GLY A 54 -10.19 5.89 14.41
C GLY A 54 -10.52 6.65 13.13
N GLU A 55 -11.62 7.42 13.17
CA GLU A 55 -12.06 8.30 12.07
C GLU A 55 -10.97 9.30 11.64
N GLU A 56 -10.10 9.73 12.56
CA GLU A 56 -8.97 10.65 12.32
C GLU A 56 -7.89 10.09 11.37
N SER A 57 -7.98 8.79 11.05
CA SER A 57 -7.11 8.11 10.07
C SER A 57 -7.28 8.66 8.66
N TYR A 58 -8.38 9.36 8.38
CA TYR A 58 -8.64 10.01 7.10
C TYR A 58 -8.99 11.48 7.32
N PHE A 59 -8.54 12.32 6.40
CA PHE A 59 -8.99 13.71 6.33
C PHE A 59 -10.41 13.78 5.75
N GLU A 60 -11.10 14.90 5.99
CA GLU A 60 -12.45 15.15 5.44
C GLU A 60 -12.48 15.10 3.90
N ASP A 61 -11.34 15.34 3.24
CA ASP A 61 -11.15 15.24 1.79
C ASP A 61 -10.98 13.78 1.30
N GLY A 62 -11.10 12.78 2.18
CA GLY A 62 -10.95 11.35 1.87
C GLY A 62 -9.50 10.87 1.77
N LYS A 63 -8.51 11.76 1.95
CA LYS A 63 -7.08 11.40 1.95
C LYS A 63 -6.67 10.71 3.25
N LEU A 64 -5.81 9.71 3.14
CA LEU A 64 -5.22 9.04 4.31
C LEU A 64 -4.34 10.01 5.13
N ASN A 65 -4.59 10.07 6.43
CA ASN A 65 -3.78 10.79 7.40
C ASN A 65 -2.56 9.97 7.81
N ASN A 66 -1.55 9.95 6.93
CA ASN A 66 -0.30 9.23 7.15
C ASN A 66 0.39 9.59 8.47
N LYS A 67 0.26 10.83 8.95
CA LYS A 67 0.86 11.24 10.23
C LYS A 67 0.17 10.57 11.42
N HIS A 68 -1.15 10.49 11.40
CA HIS A 68 -1.94 9.82 12.44
C HIS A 68 -1.70 8.32 12.44
N ILE A 69 -1.76 7.67 11.27
CA ILE A 69 -1.45 6.24 11.18
C ILE A 69 -0.02 5.98 11.65
N ALA A 70 0.96 6.75 11.18
CA ALA A 70 2.35 6.59 11.58
C ALA A 70 2.56 6.78 13.08
N SER A 71 1.88 7.73 13.74
CA SER A 71 2.04 7.92 15.19
C SER A 71 1.58 6.69 15.99
N ILE A 72 0.61 5.93 15.47
CA ILE A 72 0.10 4.70 16.09
C ILE A 72 1.01 3.51 15.76
N VAL A 73 1.30 3.26 14.48
CA VAL A 73 1.96 2.03 14.05
C VAL A 73 3.48 2.06 14.16
N PHE A 74 4.11 3.24 14.14
CA PHE A 74 5.58 3.35 14.12
C PHE A 74 6.22 2.88 15.42
N ASN A 75 5.51 2.99 16.54
CA ASN A 75 5.99 2.58 17.86
C ASN A 75 5.29 1.34 18.40
N ASN A 76 4.44 0.68 17.60
CA ASN A 76 3.68 -0.49 18.01
C ASN A 76 3.63 -1.53 16.88
N GLU A 77 4.51 -2.53 16.96
CA GLU A 77 4.63 -3.59 15.97
C GLU A 77 3.32 -4.40 15.79
N ALA A 78 2.51 -4.54 16.84
CA ALA A 78 1.23 -5.24 16.75
C ALA A 78 0.21 -4.45 15.91
N GLU A 79 0.19 -3.13 16.05
CA GLU A 79 -0.66 -2.23 15.25
C GLU A 79 -0.16 -2.15 13.80
N LEU A 80 1.17 -2.15 13.59
CA LEU A 80 1.75 -2.26 12.25
C LEU A 80 1.36 -3.56 11.56
N ALA A 81 1.38 -4.69 12.29
CA ALA A 81 0.95 -5.97 11.76
C ALA A 81 -0.54 -5.97 11.39
N LYS A 82 -1.40 -5.35 12.19
CA LYS A 82 -2.82 -5.17 11.87
C LYS A 82 -3.01 -4.33 10.60
N LEU A 83 -2.33 -3.20 10.49
CA LEU A 83 -2.40 -2.35 9.29
C LEU A 83 -2.00 -3.14 8.05
N ASN A 84 -0.86 -3.84 8.10
CA ASN A 84 -0.40 -4.68 7.00
C ASN A 84 -1.39 -5.80 6.66
N ALA A 85 -2.01 -6.42 7.67
CA ALA A 85 -3.02 -7.47 7.47
C ALA A 85 -4.31 -6.96 6.81
N LEU A 86 -4.65 -5.68 6.96
CA LEU A 86 -5.76 -5.04 6.25
C LEU A 86 -5.38 -4.67 4.81
N VAL A 87 -4.18 -4.11 4.61
CA VAL A 87 -3.73 -3.60 3.33
C VAL A 87 -3.35 -4.72 2.35
N HIS A 88 -2.65 -5.76 2.80
CA HIS A 88 -2.19 -6.83 1.90
C HIS A 88 -3.33 -7.50 1.14
N PRO A 89 -4.45 -7.93 1.76
CA PRO A 89 -5.58 -8.50 1.04
C PRO A 89 -6.17 -7.56 0.00
N ALA A 90 -6.28 -6.25 0.31
CA ALA A 90 -6.82 -5.26 -0.62
C ALA A 90 -5.93 -5.09 -1.87
N VAL A 91 -4.61 -5.15 -1.72
CA VAL A 91 -3.66 -5.04 -2.85
C VAL A 91 -3.68 -6.25 -3.78
N PHE A 92 -4.02 -7.43 -3.25
CA PHE A 92 -4.08 -8.68 -4.03
C PHE A 92 -5.49 -9.02 -4.54
N ARG A 93 -6.48 -8.17 -4.26
CA ARG A 93 -7.87 -8.37 -4.65
C ARG A 93 -8.10 -7.97 -6.10
#